data_AF-A0A5B0CPB9-F1
#
_entry.id   AF-A0A5B0CPB9-F1
#
_cell.length_a   1.000
_cell.length_b   1.000
_cell.length_c   1.000
_cell.angle_alpha   90.00
_cell.angle_beta   90.00
_cell.angle_gamma   90.00
#
_symmetry.space_group_name_H-M   'P 1'
#
loop_
_entity.id
_entity.type
_entity.pdbx_description
1 polymer ?
#
loop_
_entity_poly.entity_id
_entity_poly.type
_entity_poly.pdbx_seq_one_letter_code
_entity_poly.pdbx_strand_id
1 'polypeptide(L)' 'MKNIFPILFLVVGFLTVLEFIFIAGMFTWIIMVISICIIGLINISIEIKNRQYLQAILYLLAITALVMGYLKLV' A
#
# COMPACT_ATOMS: atom_id res chain seq x y z
N MET A 1 13.66 17.54 0.55
CA MET A 1 13.05 16.34 1.19
C MET A 1 11.74 15.93 0.50
N LYS A 2 11.65 16.08 -0.84
CA LYS A 2 10.52 15.61 -1.65
C LYS A 2 10.90 14.22 -2.20
N ASN A 3 9.97 13.27 -2.19
CA ASN A 3 9.95 12.00 -2.96
C ASN A 3 10.32 10.67 -2.25
N ILE A 4 10.70 10.61 -0.97
CA ILE A 4 11.05 9.30 -0.36
C ILE A 4 9.80 8.46 -0.04
N PHE A 5 8.72 9.07 0.45
CA PHE A 5 7.51 8.35 0.84
C PHE A 5 6.69 7.74 -0.32
N PRO A 6 6.54 8.42 -1.47
CA PRO A 6 5.96 7.80 -2.67
C PRO A 6 6.75 6.59 -3.15
N ILE A 7 8.09 6.68 -3.11
CA ILE A 7 9.00 5.60 -3.51
C ILE A 7 8.88 4.42 -2.55
N LEU A 8 8.83 4.68 -1.24
CA LEU A 8 8.58 3.66 -0.22
C LEU A 8 7.25 2.92 -0.45
N PHE A 9 6.17 3.64 -0.76
CA PHE A 9 4.89 3.01 -1.03
C PHE A 9 4.91 2.17 -2.30
N LEU A 10 5.62 2.62 -3.34
CA LEU A 10 5.78 1.84 -4.55
C LEU A 10 6.58 0.56 -4.30
N VAL A 11 7.69 0.65 -3.56
CA VAL A 11 8.53 -0.50 -3.19
C VAL A 11 7.74 -1.49 -2.34
N VAL A 12 7.05 -1.02 -1.31
CA VAL A 12 6.25 -1.88 -0.44
C VAL A 12 5.06 -2.46 -1.19
N GLY A 13 4.36 -1.67 -2.01
CA GLY A 13 3.29 -2.15 -2.89
C GLY A 13 3.77 -3.26 -3.82
N PHE A 14 4.94 -3.09 -4.45
CA PHE A 14 5.54 -4.09 -5.31
C PHE A 14 5.94 -5.37 -4.56
N LEU A 15 6.55 -5.23 -3.38
CA LEU A 15 6.85 -6.36 -2.49
C LEU A 15 5.58 -7.10 -2.07
N THR A 16 4.50 -6.39 -1.78
CA THR A 16 3.20 -7.00 -1.44
C THR A 16 2.62 -7.76 -2.62
N VAL A 17 2.71 -7.24 -3.84
CA VAL A 17 2.28 -7.99 -5.03
C VAL A 17 3.16 -9.24 -5.25
N LEU A 18 4.47 -9.16 -5.02
CA LEU A 18 5.36 -10.31 -5.12
C LEU A 18 5.04 -11.37 -4.05
N GLU A 19 4.87 -10.98 -2.79
CA GLU A 19 4.47 -11.89 -1.72
C GLU A 19 3.12 -12.54 -2.02
N PHE A 20 2.18 -11.76 -2.55
CA PHE A 20 0.88 -12.26 -3.01
C PHE A 20 1.00 -13.29 -4.14
N ILE A 21 1.91 -13.11 -5.11
CA ILE A 21 2.04 -14.04 -6.25
C ILE A 21 2.81 -15.31 -5.84
N PHE A 22 3.88 -15.18 -5.07
CA PHE A 22 4.84 -16.29 -4.84
C PHE A 22 4.63 -17.04 -3.54
N ILE A 23 4.06 -16.40 -2.51
CA ILE A 23 4.00 -16.94 -1.15
C ILE A 23 2.56 -17.17 -0.68
N ALA A 24 1.59 -16.42 -1.21
CA ALA A 24 0.15 -16.47 -0.90
C ALA A 24 -0.31 -17.63 0.01
N GLY A 25 -0.70 -17.31 1.25
CA GLY A 25 -1.21 -18.27 2.23
C GLY A 25 -0.32 -18.47 3.47
N MET A 26 0.85 -17.84 3.54
CA MET A 26 1.69 -17.81 4.76
C MET A 26 1.35 -16.61 5.65
N PHE A 27 1.54 -16.73 6.98
CA PHE A 27 1.26 -15.67 7.98
C PHE A 27 1.90 -14.29 7.67
N THR A 28 2.87 -14.25 6.77
CA THR A 28 3.49 -13.04 6.21
C THR A 28 2.50 -12.08 5.55
N TRP A 29 1.36 -12.57 5.06
CA TRP A 29 0.34 -11.72 4.42
C TRP A 29 -0.15 -10.60 5.33
N ILE A 30 -0.32 -10.87 6.63
CA ILE A 30 -0.77 -9.91 7.64
C ILE A 30 0.24 -8.77 7.78
N ILE A 31 1.53 -9.10 7.78
CA ILE A 31 2.62 -8.13 7.91
C ILE A 31 2.64 -7.21 6.69
N MET A 32 2.44 -7.75 5.48
CA MET A 32 2.41 -6.97 4.25
C MET A 32 1.20 -6.03 4.18
N VAL A 33 0.02 -6.53 4.57
CA VAL A 33 -1.22 -5.73 4.62
C VAL A 33 -1.09 -4.57 5.63
N ILE A 34 -0.62 -4.84 6.84
CA ILE A 34 -0.42 -3.81 7.87
C ILE A 34 0.59 -2.76 7.39
N SER A 35 1.70 -3.21 6.78
CA SER A 35 2.75 -2.30 6.27
C SER A 35 2.22 -1.38 5.18
N ILE A 36 1.44 -1.91 4.23
CA ILE A 36 0.78 -1.10 3.19
C ILE A 36 -0.19 -0.08 3.78
N CYS A 37 -1.01 -0.50 4.75
CA CYS A 37 -1.98 0.40 5.37
C CYS A 37 -1.28 1.57 6.07
N ILE A 38 -0.22 1.30 6.84
CA ILE A 38 0.53 2.35 7.55
C ILE A 38 1.18 3.31 6.55
N ILE A 39 1.93 2.80 5.57
CA ILE A 39 2.65 3.65 4.61
C ILE A 39 1.66 4.42 3.72
N GLY A 40 0.59 3.77 3.30
CA GLY A 40 -0.48 4.37 2.51
C GLY A 40 -1.19 5.50 3.25
N LEU A 41 -1.55 5.31 4.54
CA LEU A 41 -2.15 6.37 5.37
C LEU A 41 -1.22 7.57 5.58
N ILE A 42 0.08 7.31 5.76
CA ILE A 42 1.10 8.38 5.85
C ILE A 42 1.13 9.18 4.54
N ASN A 43 1.16 8.51 3.38
CA ASN A 43 1.15 9.19 2.08
C ASN A 43 -0.16 9.96 1.83
N ILE A 44 -1.31 9.40 2.19
CA ILE A 44 -2.60 10.09 2.11
C ILE A 44 -2.56 11.38 2.94
N SER A 45 -2.05 11.31 4.17
CA SER A 45 -1.96 12.48 5.06
C SER A 45 -1.05 13.57 4.51
N ILE A 46 0.08 13.19 3.90
CA ILE A 46 1.01 14.10 3.24
C ILE A 46 0.36 14.74 2.00
N GLU A 47 -0.32 13.96 1.15
CA GLU A 47 -0.92 14.47 -0.08
C GLU A 47 -2.17 15.34 0.16
N ILE A 48 -2.95 15.04 1.20
CA ILE A 48 -4.04 15.92 1.66
C ILE A 48 -3.46 17.27 2.09
N LYS A 49 -2.33 17.27 2.83
CA LYS A 49 -1.65 18.50 3.24
C LYS A 49 -1.12 19.29 2.04
N ASN A 50 -0.70 18.61 0.97
CA ASN A 50 -0.25 19.22 -0.28
C ASN A 50 -1.40 19.64 -1.22
N ARG A 51 -2.68 19.47 -0.81
CA ARG A 51 -3.89 19.69 -1.63
C ARG A 51 -3.95 18.85 -2.91
N GLN A 52 -3.19 17.75 -2.99
CA GLN A 52 -3.20 16.83 -4.13
C GLN A 52 -4.21 15.70 -3.89
N TYR A 53 -5.50 16.06 -3.90
CA TYR A 53 -6.59 15.11 -3.61
C TYR A 53 -6.62 13.91 -4.56
N LEU A 54 -6.22 14.10 -5.82
CA LEU A 54 -6.13 13.00 -6.80
C LEU A 54 -5.13 11.93 -6.36
N GLN A 55 -3.93 12.34 -5.92
CA GLN A 55 -2.92 11.37 -5.45
C GLN A 55 -3.35 10.68 -4.16
N ALA A 56 -3.98 11.41 -3.23
CA ALA A 56 -4.53 10.81 -2.01
C ALA A 56 -5.57 9.72 -2.32
N ILE A 57 -6.46 9.96 -3.29
CA ILE A 57 -7.44 8.97 -3.74
C ILE A 57 -6.75 7.76 -4.40
N LEU A 58 -5.71 7.98 -5.20
CA LEU A 58 -4.95 6.88 -5.82
C LEU A 58 -4.26 5.99 -4.78
N TYR A 59 -3.69 6.58 -3.72
CA TYR A 59 -3.13 5.81 -2.60
C TYR A 59 -4.21 4.99 -1.89
N LEU A 60 -5.38 5.59 -1.64
CA LEU A 60 -6.50 4.90 -1.01
C LEU A 60 -7.02 3.74 -1.87
N LEU A 61 -7.14 3.95 -3.18
CA LEU A 61 -7.53 2.92 -4.14
C LEU A 61 -6.50 1.78 -4.22
N ALA A 62 -5.21 2.10 -4.17
CA ALA A 62 -4.13 1.11 -4.20
C ALA A 62 -4.14 0.25 -2.92
N ILE A 63 -4.35 0.84 -1.75
CA ILE A 63 -4.50 0.10 -0.49
C ILE A 63 -5.69 -0.85 -0.57
N THR A 64 -6.86 -0.37 -0.98
CA THR A 64 -8.06 -1.22 -1.03
C THR A 64 -7.93 -2.34 -2.06
N ALA A 65 -7.33 -2.08 -3.23
CA ALA A 65 -7.07 -3.10 -4.24
C ALA A 65 -6.14 -4.21 -3.72
N LEU A 66 -5.05 -3.83 -3.04
CA LEU A 66 -4.09 -4.79 -2.50
C LEU A 66 -4.71 -5.59 -1.34
N VAL A 67 -5.41 -4.92 -0.41
CA VAL A 67 -6.10 -5.59 0.70
C VAL A 67 -7.18 -6.55 0.19
N MET A 68 -8.00 -6.15 -0.79
CA MET A 68 -9.01 -7.03 -1.39
C MET A 68 -8.39 -8.22 -2.11
N GLY A 69 -7.23 -8.02 -2.76
CA GLY A 69 -6.46 -9.11 -3.35
C GLY A 69 -6.19 -10.22 -2.35
N TYR A 70 -5.66 -9.87 -1.18
CA TYR A 70 -5.41 -10.84 -0.10
C TYR A 70 -6.67 -11.44 0.50
N LEU A 71 -7.72 -10.62 0.74
CA LEU A 71 -8.97 -11.11 1.32
C LEU A 71 -9.72 -12.09 0.41
N LYS A 72 -9.51 -12.07 -0.90
CA LYS A 72 -10.11 -13.06 -1.83
C LYS A 72 -9.41 -14.43 -1.74
N LEU A 73 -8.16 -14.45 -1.28
CA LEU A 73 -7.29 -15.63 -1.31
C LEU A 73 -7.31 -16.41 0.02
N VAL A 74 -7.76 -15.78 1.11
CA VAL A 74 -8.08 -16.40 2.41
C VAL A 74 -9.51 -16.92 2.40
#